data_AF-A0A6M3JT63-F1
#
_entry.id   AF-A0A6M3JT63-F1
#
_cell.length_a   1.000
_cell.length_b   1.000
_cell.length_c   1.000
_cell.angle_alpha   90.00
_cell.angle_beta   90.00
_cell.angle_gamma   90.00
#
_symmetry.space_group_name_H-M   'P 1'
#
loop_
_entity.id
_entity.type
_entity.pdbx_description
1 polymer ?
#
loop_
_entity_poly.entity_id
_entity_poly.type
_entity_poly.pdbx_seq_one_letter_code
_entity_poly.pdbx_strand_id
1 'polypeptide(L)'
;MRIVKVQYEQGEGLFTGREYSYFSEVSLASGDIVDVPVPYGMAKARVSEINVPEASIEPIRKLMKTITAAPENPAATKMAGEAPKALGLELLVDEWPEEPFDAELEAKIYESSQAVIKVGPESDEKVIALTTEVNKLLVYASNLAVKTSEDVKKVTNDLGMVGHLSKAIEAKRIEYVAPIDEHKKAVNEVFKTLLTPLKAADTLMRDAVLAYRKREAGERAKEEAINRLRMDAAQKEMELKGELTQPVELVEERAEQPVRYRAEAATAGVAKIPKWELIDFALLPDRFKMENATLIGKVVRAGEREIPGVRIWLEESLRVTTPQGDK
;
A
#
# COMPACT_ATOMS: atom_id res chain seq x y z
N MET A 1 23.68 15.13 -31.38
CA MET A 1 22.57 14.95 -30.43
C MET A 1 22.03 13.55 -30.56
N ARG A 2 21.79 12.86 -29.44
CA ARG A 2 21.11 11.55 -29.45
C ARG A 2 19.62 11.77 -29.17
N ILE A 3 18.76 10.91 -29.69
CA ILE A 3 17.33 10.93 -29.38
C ILE A 3 17.06 9.77 -28.43
N VAL A 4 16.38 10.07 -27.33
CA VAL A 4 15.99 9.11 -26.30
C VAL A 4 14.49 9.17 -26.07
N LYS A 5 13.89 8.04 -25.70
CA LYS A 5 12.53 8.00 -25.14
C LYS A 5 12.61 7.86 -23.63
N VAL A 6 11.72 8.56 -22.95
CA VAL A 6 11.60 8.53 -21.49
C VAL A 6 10.17 8.27 -21.06
N GLN A 7 10.01 7.63 -19.90
CA GLN A 7 8.74 7.43 -19.20
C GLN A 7 8.76 8.20 -17.89
N TYR A 8 7.72 8.99 -17.63
CA TYR A 8 7.62 9.78 -16.39
C TYR A 8 7.31 8.91 -15.17
N GLU A 9 7.72 9.41 -14.01
CA GLU A 9 7.34 8.86 -12.71
C GLU A 9 5.85 9.15 -12.41
N GLN A 10 5.08 8.12 -12.06
CA GLN A 10 3.68 8.21 -11.63
C GLN A 10 3.51 7.82 -10.14
N GLY A 11 4.36 8.38 -9.28
CA GLY A 11 4.42 8.04 -7.85
C GLY A 11 5.74 7.35 -7.48
N GLU A 12 5.92 7.03 -6.19
CA GLU A 12 7.18 6.60 -5.57
C GLU A 12 8.00 5.56 -6.38
N GLY A 13 8.85 6.02 -7.29
CA GLY A 13 9.74 5.22 -8.13
C GLY A 13 9.06 4.43 -9.26
N LEU A 14 7.78 4.65 -9.54
CA LEU A 14 7.05 3.89 -10.56
C LEU A 14 7.04 4.63 -11.91
N PHE A 15 7.87 4.19 -12.85
CA PHE A 15 7.94 4.76 -14.19
C PHE A 15 7.02 4.00 -15.15
N THR A 16 5.83 4.53 -15.39
CA THR A 16 4.83 3.93 -16.28
C THR A 16 4.13 5.00 -17.14
N GLY A 17 3.44 4.59 -18.20
CA GLY A 17 2.63 5.48 -19.04
C GLY A 17 3.19 5.67 -20.45
N ARG A 18 2.85 6.81 -21.06
CA ARG A 18 3.27 7.14 -22.44
C ARG A 18 4.76 7.46 -22.48
N GLU A 19 5.40 7.08 -23.58
CA GLU A 19 6.79 7.42 -23.86
C GLU A 19 6.88 8.77 -24.57
N TYR A 20 7.85 9.59 -24.19
CA TYR A 20 8.09 10.90 -24.77
C TYR A 20 9.51 10.98 -25.30
N SER A 21 9.68 11.58 -26.49
CA SER A 21 10.99 11.71 -27.14
C SER A 21 11.68 13.03 -26.74
N TYR A 22 12.98 12.94 -26.44
CA TYR A 22 13.82 14.07 -26.07
C TYR A 22 15.15 14.05 -26.84
N PHE A 23 15.74 15.23 -27.04
CA PHE A 23 17.15 15.33 -27.41
C PHE A 23 18.02 15.19 -26.17
N SER A 24 19.15 14.52 -26.28
CA SER A 24 20.13 14.42 -25.20
C SER A 24 21.49 14.95 -25.65
N GLU A 25 22.06 15.82 -24.83
CA GLU A 25 23.47 16.26 -24.92
C GLU A 25 24.39 15.36 -24.10
N VAL A 26 23.86 14.71 -23.07
CA VAL A 26 24.60 13.80 -22.19
C VAL A 26 24.48 12.36 -22.70
N SER A 27 25.50 11.54 -22.45
CA SER A 27 25.44 10.10 -22.75
C SER A 27 24.56 9.41 -21.70
N LEU A 28 23.39 8.93 -22.13
CA LEU A 28 22.42 8.20 -21.31
C LEU A 28 22.37 6.73 -21.72
N ALA A 29 22.08 5.84 -20.78
CA ALA A 29 21.77 4.44 -20.98
C ALA A 29 20.28 4.15 -20.72
N SER A 30 19.74 3.07 -21.29
CA SER A 30 18.39 2.60 -20.95
C SER A 30 18.36 2.20 -19.47
N GLY A 31 17.37 2.72 -18.74
CA GLY A 31 17.22 2.55 -17.30
C GLY A 31 17.69 3.73 -16.44
N ASP A 32 18.45 4.69 -17.01
CA ASP A 32 18.88 5.89 -16.28
C ASP A 32 17.68 6.74 -15.86
N ILE A 33 17.75 7.33 -14.66
CA ILE A 33 16.77 8.29 -14.15
C ILE A 33 17.34 9.69 -14.37
N VAL A 34 16.56 10.54 -15.03
CA VAL A 34 16.96 11.90 -15.42
C VAL A 34 15.84 12.89 -15.12
N ASP A 35 16.23 14.10 -14.75
CA ASP A 35 15.31 15.23 -14.70
C ASP A 35 15.13 15.80 -16.10
N VAL A 36 13.91 15.73 -16.63
CA VAL A 36 13.57 16.23 -17.97
C VAL A 36 12.72 17.48 -17.88
N PRO A 37 12.94 18.48 -18.77
CA PRO A 37 12.17 19.72 -18.75
C PRO A 37 10.75 19.48 -19.28
N VAL A 38 9.75 19.89 -18.50
CA VAL A 38 8.33 19.91 -18.86
C VAL A 38 7.82 21.35 -18.98
N PRO A 39 6.64 21.64 -19.55
CA PRO A 39 6.13 23.02 -19.65
C PRO A 39 6.07 23.76 -18.32
N TYR A 40 5.91 23.05 -17.20
CA TYR A 40 5.71 23.62 -15.87
C TYR A 40 6.81 23.23 -14.86
N GLY A 41 8.05 23.01 -15.31
CA GLY A 41 9.19 22.71 -14.43
C GLY A 41 10.05 21.55 -14.93
N MET A 42 10.62 20.80 -13.98
CA MET A 42 11.36 19.57 -14.22
C MET A 42 10.54 18.38 -13.70
N ALA A 43 10.63 17.24 -14.37
CA ALA A 43 10.00 16.01 -13.91
C ALA A 43 11.01 14.85 -13.99
N LYS A 44 10.94 13.93 -13.03
CA LYS A 44 11.74 12.70 -13.06
C LYS A 44 11.19 11.75 -14.11
N ALA A 45 12.10 11.24 -14.96
CA ALA A 45 11.76 10.27 -15.98
C ALA A 45 12.86 9.22 -16.10
N ARG A 46 12.48 8.00 -16.47
CA ARG A 46 13.40 6.90 -16.76
C ARG A 46 13.55 6.74 -18.26
N VAL A 47 14.80 6.62 -18.73
CA VAL A 47 15.12 6.36 -20.13
C VAL A 47 14.65 4.94 -20.49
N SER A 48 13.69 4.82 -21.42
CA SER A 48 13.22 3.52 -21.88
C SER A 48 14.01 3.03 -23.09
N GLU A 49 14.29 3.91 -24.04
CA GLU A 49 14.96 3.59 -25.31
C GLU A 49 16.00 4.65 -25.68
N ILE A 50 17.14 4.23 -26.21
CA ILE A 50 18.23 5.09 -26.70
C ILE A 50 18.41 4.92 -28.21
N ASN A 51 18.97 5.94 -28.87
CA ASN A 51 19.26 5.94 -30.32
C ASN A 51 18.00 5.77 -31.20
N VAL A 52 16.92 6.44 -30.81
CA VAL A 52 15.65 6.41 -31.55
C VAL A 52 15.84 7.02 -32.95
N PRO A 53 15.37 6.37 -34.03
CA PRO A 53 15.56 6.88 -35.41
C PRO A 53 14.89 8.23 -35.64
N GLU A 54 15.57 9.14 -36.36
CA GLU A 54 15.04 10.48 -36.68
C GLU A 54 13.68 10.43 -37.40
N ALA A 55 13.46 9.41 -38.24
CA ALA A 55 12.21 9.23 -38.98
C ALA A 55 10.97 9.13 -38.07
N SER A 56 11.10 8.55 -36.87
CA SER A 56 9.97 8.39 -35.94
C SER A 56 9.57 9.68 -35.23
N ILE A 57 10.44 10.69 -35.23
CA ILE A 57 10.22 11.95 -34.51
C ILE A 57 9.94 13.12 -35.44
N GLU A 58 9.96 12.95 -36.77
CA GLU A 58 9.70 14.03 -37.73
C GLU A 58 8.46 14.89 -37.40
N PRO A 59 7.30 14.31 -37.01
CA PRO A 59 6.10 15.09 -36.70
C PRO A 59 6.23 15.98 -35.45
N ILE A 60 7.07 15.56 -34.50
CA ILE A 60 7.19 16.19 -33.17
C ILE A 60 8.54 16.89 -32.95
N ARG A 61 9.45 16.84 -33.93
CA ARG A 61 10.83 17.35 -33.84
C ARG A 61 10.92 18.79 -33.34
N LYS A 62 9.98 19.65 -33.75
CA LYS A 62 9.93 21.07 -33.34
C LYS A 62 9.48 21.30 -31.90
N LEU A 63 8.84 20.32 -31.28
CA LEU A 63 8.31 20.39 -29.91
C LEU A 63 9.22 19.72 -28.88
N MET A 64 10.23 18.99 -29.35
CA MET A 64 11.15 18.27 -28.49
C MET A 64 12.08 19.23 -27.75
N LYS A 65 12.30 18.94 -26.47
CA LYS A 65 13.23 19.66 -25.60
C LYS A 65 14.53 18.87 -25.46
N THR A 66 15.56 19.54 -24.93
CA THR A 66 16.89 18.97 -24.71
C THR A 66 17.12 18.66 -23.23
N ILE A 67 17.60 17.45 -22.95
CA ILE A 67 18.06 17.03 -21.63
C ILE A 67 19.55 17.40 -21.53
N THR A 68 19.84 18.28 -20.58
CA THR A 68 21.20 18.79 -20.29
C THR A 68 21.75 18.28 -18.96
N ALA A 69 20.89 17.77 -18.08
CA ALA A 69 21.28 17.23 -16.78
C ALA A 69 21.91 15.84 -16.90
N ALA A 70 22.92 15.57 -16.07
CA ALA A 70 23.51 14.24 -15.94
C ALA A 70 22.53 13.28 -15.24
N PRO A 71 22.54 11.97 -15.56
CA PRO A 71 21.64 11.01 -14.93
C PRO A 71 21.93 10.86 -13.44
N GLU A 72 20.86 10.81 -12.62
CA GLU A 72 20.92 10.33 -11.25
C GLU A 72 21.16 8.82 -11.31
N ASN A 73 22.42 8.40 -11.47
CA ASN A 73 22.78 7.00 -11.65
C ASN A 73 22.41 6.16 -10.41
N PRO A 74 21.34 5.33 -10.46
CA PRO A 74 20.96 4.53 -9.30
C PRO A 74 21.87 3.29 -9.14
N ALA A 75 22.65 2.94 -10.17
CA ALA A 75 23.55 1.79 -10.14
C ALA A 75 24.88 2.11 -9.43
N ALA A 76 25.35 3.36 -9.45
CA ALA A 76 26.54 3.77 -8.70
C ALA A 76 26.28 3.90 -7.19
N THR A 77 25.07 4.28 -6.78
CA THR A 77 24.72 4.43 -5.36
C THR A 77 24.47 3.08 -4.65
N LYS A 78 24.23 1.99 -5.39
CA LYS A 78 23.93 0.67 -4.81
C LYS A 78 25.14 -0.16 -4.36
N MET A 79 26.37 0.29 -4.57
CA MET A 79 27.58 -0.45 -4.13
C MET A 79 28.45 0.27 -3.09
N ALA A 80 28.03 1.45 -2.62
CA ALA A 80 28.65 2.14 -1.48
C ALA A 80 27.68 2.29 -0.29
N GLY A 81 26.63 1.46 -0.24
CA GLY A 81 25.81 1.30 0.96
C GLY A 81 26.64 0.63 2.04
N GLU A 82 27.21 1.45 2.91
CA GLU A 82 27.68 1.06 4.23
C GLU A 82 26.63 0.11 4.82
N ALA A 83 27.05 -1.13 5.12
CA ALA A 83 26.15 -2.15 5.66
C ALA A 83 25.30 -1.50 6.77
N PRO A 84 23.97 -1.66 6.76
CA PRO A 84 23.10 -1.01 7.74
C PRO A 84 23.71 -1.32 9.10
N LYS A 85 24.18 -0.27 9.77
CA LYS A 85 24.76 -0.34 11.10
C LYS A 85 23.77 -1.15 11.90
N ALA A 86 24.13 -2.41 12.20
CA ALA A 86 23.21 -3.36 12.79
C ALA A 86 22.57 -2.62 13.95
N LEU A 87 21.25 -2.37 13.86
CA LEU A 87 20.50 -1.79 14.96
C LEU A 87 20.90 -2.64 16.14
N GLY A 88 21.59 -2.04 17.10
CA GLY A 88 22.09 -2.69 18.30
C GLY A 88 20.92 -3.10 19.15
N LEU A 89 20.15 -4.07 18.68
CA LEU A 89 19.29 -4.93 19.46
C LEU A 89 20.24 -5.86 20.21
N GLU A 90 21.04 -5.31 21.13
CA GLU A 90 21.32 -6.00 22.39
C GLU A 90 19.99 -6.01 23.15
N LEU A 91 19.03 -6.77 22.62
CA LEU A 91 17.84 -7.12 23.36
C LEU A 91 18.30 -7.88 24.59
N LEU A 92 17.75 -7.48 25.73
CA LEU A 92 17.75 -8.23 26.98
C LEU A 92 17.09 -9.61 26.71
N VAL A 93 17.86 -10.56 26.17
CA VAL A 93 17.42 -11.95 25.87
C VAL A 93 17.64 -12.85 27.10
N ASP A 94 18.01 -12.29 28.26
CA ASP A 94 18.49 -13.08 29.41
C ASP A 94 17.51 -14.11 29.96
N GLU A 95 16.21 -14.09 29.61
CA GLU A 95 15.27 -15.15 30.01
C GLU A 95 14.17 -15.40 28.94
N TRP A 96 14.54 -15.66 27.68
CA TRP A 96 13.61 -16.38 26.81
C TRP A 96 13.63 -17.86 27.18
N PRO A 97 12.49 -18.48 27.54
CA PRO A 97 12.46 -19.91 27.82
C PRO A 97 12.88 -20.64 26.55
N GLU A 98 14.03 -21.32 26.61
CA GLU A 98 14.47 -22.28 25.61
C GLU A 98 13.56 -23.51 25.69
N GLU A 99 12.30 -23.36 25.27
CA GLU A 99 11.54 -24.54 24.92
C GLU A 99 12.22 -25.15 23.69
N PRO A 100 12.57 -26.45 23.72
CA PRO A 100 13.26 -27.10 22.62
C PRO A 100 12.40 -26.97 21.38
N PHE A 101 12.89 -26.22 20.40
CA PHE A 101 12.25 -26.07 19.10
C PHE A 101 12.13 -27.48 18.50
N ASP A 102 10.90 -27.87 18.17
CA ASP A 102 10.58 -29.25 17.78
C ASP A 102 11.34 -29.62 16.49
N ALA A 103 12.40 -30.41 16.62
CA ALA A 103 13.28 -30.81 15.53
C ALA A 103 12.55 -31.59 14.43
N GLU A 104 11.41 -32.22 14.74
CA GLU A 104 10.56 -32.86 13.73
C GLU A 104 9.88 -31.85 12.81
N LEU A 105 9.62 -30.63 13.31
CA LEU A 105 9.00 -29.56 12.53
C LEU A 105 9.98 -28.99 11.49
N GLU A 106 11.26 -28.84 11.84
CA GLU A 106 12.31 -28.38 10.93
C GLU A 106 12.52 -29.36 9.77
N ALA A 107 12.54 -30.67 10.04
CA ALA A 107 12.73 -31.70 9.01
C ALA A 107 11.58 -31.71 7.98
N LYS A 108 10.35 -31.35 8.38
CA LYS A 108 9.19 -31.26 7.48
C LYS A 108 9.20 -30.03 6.56
N ILE A 109 9.96 -28.98 6.89
CA ILE A 109 9.96 -27.71 6.15
C ILE A 109 10.90 -27.75 4.94
N TYR A 110 11.83 -28.71 4.87
CA TYR A 110 12.92 -28.72 3.88
C TYR A 110 12.74 -29.62 2.65
N GLU A 111 11.58 -30.23 2.43
CA GLU A 111 11.28 -30.82 1.11
C GLU A 111 11.00 -29.69 0.11
N SER A 112 12.07 -29.13 -0.45
CA SER A 112 12.03 -28.04 -1.43
C SER A 112 11.23 -28.49 -2.66
N SER A 113 10.01 -27.98 -2.81
CA SER A 113 9.22 -28.18 -4.02
C SER A 113 9.80 -27.32 -5.14
N GLN A 114 10.67 -27.91 -5.95
CA GLN A 114 11.10 -27.27 -7.20
C GLN A 114 9.92 -27.28 -8.18
N ALA A 115 9.34 -26.11 -8.40
CA ALA A 115 8.34 -25.91 -9.43
C ALA A 115 9.00 -25.60 -10.77
N VAL A 116 8.88 -26.52 -11.72
CA VAL A 116 9.30 -26.25 -13.11
C VAL A 116 8.22 -25.40 -13.78
N ILE A 117 8.39 -24.09 -13.76
CA ILE A 117 7.49 -23.14 -14.44
C ILE A 117 7.93 -22.99 -15.89
N LYS A 118 7.02 -23.27 -16.84
CA LYS A 118 7.24 -22.95 -18.26
C LYS A 118 6.94 -21.47 -18.49
N VAL A 119 7.95 -20.68 -18.87
CA VAL A 119 7.84 -19.20 -18.91
C VAL A 119 7.68 -18.62 -20.32
N GLY A 120 7.80 -19.43 -21.39
CA GLY A 120 7.83 -18.96 -22.78
C GLY A 120 6.72 -19.56 -23.66
N PRO A 121 5.46 -19.09 -23.56
CA PRO A 121 4.36 -19.60 -24.38
C PRO A 121 4.59 -19.40 -25.89
N GLU A 122 5.42 -18.45 -26.29
CA GLU A 122 5.80 -18.18 -27.69
C GLU A 122 6.57 -19.32 -28.36
N SER A 123 7.20 -20.19 -27.57
CA SER A 123 7.96 -21.35 -28.06
C SER A 123 7.15 -22.66 -28.08
N ASP A 124 5.95 -22.66 -27.50
CA ASP A 124 5.08 -23.83 -27.45
C ASP A 124 4.47 -24.09 -28.83
N GLU A 125 4.79 -25.25 -29.42
CA GLU A 125 4.27 -25.69 -30.72
C GLU A 125 2.73 -25.58 -30.80
N LYS A 126 2.00 -25.84 -29.71
CA LYS A 126 0.54 -25.75 -29.68
C LYS A 126 0.07 -24.31 -29.74
N VAL A 127 0.78 -23.38 -29.08
CA VAL A 127 0.47 -21.96 -29.12
C VAL A 127 0.78 -21.40 -30.51
N ILE A 128 1.94 -21.75 -31.08
CA ILE A 128 2.32 -21.39 -32.45
C ILE A 128 1.28 -21.88 -33.47
N ALA A 129 0.81 -23.12 -33.32
CA ALA A 129 -0.25 -23.68 -34.16
C ALA A 129 -1.56 -22.89 -34.04
N LEU A 130 -1.99 -22.56 -32.82
CA LEU A 130 -3.19 -21.75 -32.58
C LEU A 130 -3.05 -20.34 -33.19
N THR A 131 -1.91 -19.68 -33.02
CA THR A 131 -1.64 -18.35 -33.63
C THR A 131 -1.69 -18.42 -35.15
N THR A 132 -1.16 -19.50 -35.73
CA THR A 132 -1.20 -19.72 -37.18
C THR A 132 -2.65 -19.87 -37.67
N GLU A 133 -3.49 -20.64 -36.98
CA GLU A 133 -4.91 -20.80 -37.32
C GLU A 133 -5.71 -19.49 -37.15
N VAL A 134 -5.45 -18.72 -36.09
CA VAL A 134 -6.05 -17.40 -35.88
C VAL A 134 -5.71 -16.45 -37.04
N ASN A 135 -4.45 -16.42 -37.46
CA ASN A 135 -4.02 -15.56 -38.58
C ASN A 135 -4.67 -15.98 -39.91
N LYS A 136 -4.80 -17.29 -40.17
CA LYS A 136 -5.54 -17.79 -41.35
C LYS A 136 -7.00 -17.33 -41.33
N LEU A 137 -7.68 -17.47 -40.19
CA LEU A 137 -9.07 -17.03 -40.03
C LEU A 137 -9.21 -15.51 -40.15
N LEU A 138 -8.25 -14.74 -39.66
CA LEU A 138 -8.26 -13.29 -39.78
C LEU A 138 -8.17 -12.85 -41.24
N VAL A 139 -7.26 -13.45 -42.02
CA VAL A 139 -7.12 -13.18 -43.46
C VAL A 139 -8.40 -13.59 -44.21
N TYR A 140 -8.97 -14.75 -43.88
CA TYR A 140 -10.24 -15.20 -44.45
C TYR A 140 -11.39 -14.23 -44.13
N ALA A 141 -11.57 -13.87 -42.86
CA ALA A 141 -12.62 -12.96 -42.41
C ALA A 141 -12.49 -11.56 -43.02
N SER A 142 -11.26 -11.07 -43.23
CA SER A 142 -11.01 -9.75 -43.84
C SER A 142 -11.45 -9.68 -45.31
N ASN A 143 -11.50 -10.83 -46.00
CA ASN A 143 -11.91 -10.92 -47.40
C ASN A 143 -13.36 -11.41 -47.57
N LEU A 144 -14.07 -11.70 -46.48
CA LEU A 144 -15.40 -12.29 -46.50
C LEU A 144 -16.46 -11.24 -46.85
N ALA A 145 -17.23 -11.49 -47.92
CA ALA A 145 -18.37 -10.64 -48.32
C ALA A 145 -19.67 -11.45 -48.27
N VAL A 146 -20.56 -11.10 -47.34
CA VAL A 146 -21.85 -11.77 -47.16
C VAL A 146 -22.89 -11.10 -48.05
N LYS A 147 -23.36 -11.79 -49.11
CA LYS A 147 -24.34 -11.24 -50.07
C LYS A 147 -25.66 -12.00 -50.08
N THR A 148 -25.63 -13.26 -49.67
CA THR A 148 -26.78 -14.17 -49.74
C THR A 148 -27.10 -14.77 -48.38
N SER A 149 -28.31 -15.34 -48.23
CA SER A 149 -28.71 -16.07 -47.02
C SER A 149 -27.88 -17.34 -46.79
N GLU A 150 -27.31 -17.94 -47.84
CA GLU A 150 -26.42 -19.09 -47.69
C GLU A 150 -25.06 -18.68 -47.09
N ASP A 151 -24.54 -17.51 -47.47
CA ASP A 151 -23.31 -16.95 -46.90
C ASP A 151 -23.46 -16.74 -45.38
N VAL A 152 -24.63 -16.31 -44.91
CA VAL A 152 -24.92 -16.15 -43.48
C VAL A 152 -24.76 -17.48 -42.72
N LYS A 153 -25.20 -18.60 -43.30
CA LYS A 153 -25.02 -19.92 -42.67
C LYS A 153 -23.55 -20.32 -42.58
N LYS A 154 -22.76 -20.03 -43.61
CA LYS A 154 -21.31 -20.27 -43.63
C LYS A 154 -20.60 -19.44 -42.56
N VAL A 155 -20.87 -18.13 -42.52
CA VAL A 155 -20.32 -17.22 -41.48
C VAL A 155 -20.69 -17.67 -40.08
N THR A 156 -21.93 -18.13 -39.88
CA THR A 156 -22.38 -18.61 -38.55
C THR A 156 -21.58 -19.84 -38.10
N ASN A 157 -21.27 -20.76 -39.01
CA ASN A 157 -20.41 -21.90 -38.70
C ASN A 157 -18.97 -21.47 -38.41
N ASP A 158 -18.44 -20.52 -39.19
CA ASP A 158 -17.10 -19.97 -39.01
C ASP A 158 -16.96 -19.25 -37.64
N LEU A 159 -18.00 -18.52 -37.22
CA LEU A 159 -18.08 -17.94 -35.87
C LEU A 159 -18.03 -19.00 -34.77
N GLY A 160 -18.64 -20.18 -35.01
CA GLY A 160 -18.49 -21.34 -34.13
C GLY A 160 -17.03 -21.77 -33.99
N MET A 161 -16.29 -21.85 -35.11
CA MET A 161 -14.86 -22.20 -35.10
C MET A 161 -14.01 -21.16 -34.37
N VAL A 162 -14.28 -19.86 -34.58
CA VAL A 162 -13.65 -18.76 -33.83
C VAL A 162 -13.87 -18.93 -32.33
N GLY A 163 -15.11 -19.26 -31.92
CA GLY A 163 -15.44 -19.54 -30.54
C GLY A 163 -14.65 -20.71 -29.96
N HIS A 164 -14.46 -21.79 -30.72
CA HIS A 164 -13.64 -22.94 -30.30
C HIS A 164 -12.16 -22.60 -30.16
N LEU A 165 -11.57 -21.86 -31.11
CA LEU A 165 -10.18 -21.42 -31.04
C LEU A 165 -9.93 -20.46 -29.88
N SER A 166 -10.84 -19.53 -29.64
CA SER A 166 -10.78 -18.64 -28.48
C SER A 166 -10.74 -19.42 -27.17
N LYS A 167 -11.63 -20.43 -27.01
CA LYS A 167 -11.62 -21.33 -25.85
C LYS A 167 -10.32 -22.13 -25.73
N ALA A 168 -9.73 -22.57 -26.85
CA ALA A 168 -8.47 -23.30 -26.84
C ALA A 168 -7.27 -22.44 -26.40
N ILE A 169 -7.21 -21.19 -26.86
CA ILE A 169 -6.20 -20.20 -26.43
C ILE A 169 -6.36 -19.90 -24.94
N GLU A 170 -7.60 -19.71 -24.49
CA GLU A 170 -7.90 -19.48 -23.09
C GLU A 170 -7.48 -20.65 -22.20
N ALA A 171 -7.78 -21.88 -22.62
CA ALA A 171 -7.36 -23.08 -21.91
C ALA A 171 -5.82 -23.15 -21.77
N LYS A 172 -5.09 -22.79 -22.83
CA LYS A 172 -3.63 -22.70 -22.78
C LYS A 172 -3.16 -21.60 -21.84
N ARG A 173 -3.76 -20.40 -21.87
CA ARG A 173 -3.42 -19.32 -20.91
C ARG A 173 -3.60 -19.81 -19.47
N ILE A 174 -4.71 -20.50 -19.18
CA ILE A 174 -4.98 -21.06 -17.85
C ILE A 174 -3.92 -22.10 -17.47
N GLU A 175 -3.52 -22.99 -18.38
CA GLU A 175 -2.45 -23.98 -18.15
C GLU A 175 -1.12 -23.33 -17.73
N TYR A 176 -0.75 -22.18 -18.33
CA TYR A 176 0.46 -21.44 -17.96
C TYR A 176 0.32 -20.64 -16.66
N VAL A 177 -0.84 -20.02 -16.42
CA VAL A 177 -1.04 -19.11 -15.28
C VAL A 177 -1.39 -19.86 -14.00
N ALA A 178 -2.11 -20.98 -14.07
CA ALA A 178 -2.53 -21.77 -12.92
C ALA A 178 -1.39 -22.12 -11.93
N PRO A 179 -0.24 -22.68 -12.36
CA PRO A 179 0.85 -22.97 -11.42
C PRO A 179 1.43 -21.71 -10.79
N ILE A 180 1.50 -20.59 -11.53
CA ILE A 180 2.00 -19.31 -10.99
C ILE A 180 1.07 -18.79 -9.89
N ASP A 181 -0.24 -18.82 -10.13
CA ASP A 181 -1.23 -18.41 -9.14
C ASP A 181 -1.23 -19.34 -7.92
N GLU A 182 -1.04 -20.64 -8.11
CA GLU A 182 -0.90 -21.61 -7.02
C GLU A 182 0.36 -21.33 -6.18
N HIS A 183 1.52 -21.11 -6.79
CA HIS A 183 2.74 -20.74 -6.07
C HIS A 183 2.60 -19.41 -5.35
N LYS A 184 2.01 -18.41 -6.01
CA LYS A 184 1.72 -17.11 -5.39
C LYS A 184 0.82 -17.28 -4.17
N LYS A 185 -0.21 -18.13 -4.26
CA LYS A 185 -1.09 -18.44 -3.13
C LYS A 185 -0.31 -19.15 -2.01
N ALA A 186 0.48 -20.16 -2.32
CA ALA A 186 1.29 -20.89 -1.34
C ALA A 186 2.26 -19.96 -0.61
N VAL A 187 3.00 -19.12 -1.33
CA VAL A 187 3.88 -18.09 -0.76
C VAL A 187 3.09 -17.17 0.16
N ASN A 188 1.96 -16.62 -0.30
CA ASN A 188 1.13 -15.75 0.53
C ASN A 188 0.60 -16.43 1.78
N GLU A 189 0.22 -17.71 1.72
CA GLU A 189 -0.22 -18.46 2.91
C GLU A 189 0.92 -18.67 3.91
N VAL A 190 2.13 -19.00 3.45
CA VAL A 190 3.31 -19.08 4.34
C VAL A 190 3.56 -17.75 5.04
N PHE A 191 3.59 -16.65 4.30
CA PHE A 191 3.78 -15.32 4.88
C PHE A 191 2.63 -14.89 5.79
N LYS A 192 1.38 -15.28 5.50
CA LYS A 192 0.25 -15.06 6.43
C LYS A 192 0.47 -15.81 7.74
N THR A 193 0.90 -17.07 7.69
CA THR A 193 1.21 -17.88 8.88
C THR A 193 2.30 -17.23 9.70
N LEU A 194 3.37 -16.71 9.07
CA LEU A 194 4.45 -15.99 9.76
C LEU A 194 4.00 -14.65 10.35
N LEU A 195 3.15 -13.89 9.63
CA LEU A 195 2.71 -12.56 10.06
C LEU A 195 1.58 -12.59 11.09
N THR A 196 0.81 -13.67 11.17
CA THR A 196 -0.33 -13.79 12.11
C THR A 196 0.10 -13.65 13.57
N PRO A 197 1.07 -14.43 14.11
CA PRO A 197 1.51 -14.27 15.49
C PRO A 197 2.15 -12.90 15.75
N LEU A 198 2.87 -12.35 14.77
CA LEU A 198 3.48 -11.02 14.88
C LEU A 198 2.40 -9.92 15.00
N LYS A 199 1.32 -9.99 14.21
CA LYS A 199 0.19 -9.06 14.32
C LYS A 199 -0.57 -9.22 15.63
N ALA A 200 -0.71 -10.45 16.12
CA ALA A 200 -1.31 -10.72 17.42
C ALA A 200 -0.47 -10.10 18.54
N ALA A 201 0.86 -10.26 18.49
CA ALA A 201 1.78 -9.63 19.43
C ALA A 201 1.70 -8.09 19.38
N ASP A 202 1.73 -7.48 18.19
CA ASP A 202 1.57 -6.02 18.03
C ASP A 202 0.24 -5.53 18.62
N THR A 203 -0.86 -6.26 18.40
CA THR A 203 -2.18 -5.92 18.97
C THR A 203 -2.16 -5.98 20.49
N LEU A 204 -1.65 -7.09 21.07
CA LEU A 204 -1.53 -7.26 22.52
C LEU A 204 -0.67 -6.16 23.17
N MET A 205 0.45 -5.79 22.54
CA MET A 205 1.32 -4.73 23.03
C MET A 205 0.62 -3.36 23.00
N ARG A 206 -0.11 -3.05 21.92
CA ARG A 206 -0.90 -1.81 21.82
C ARG A 206 -1.99 -1.76 22.89
N ASP A 207 -2.70 -2.86 23.08
CA ASP A 207 -3.78 -2.96 24.06
C ASP A 207 -3.24 -2.81 25.49
N ALA A 208 -2.07 -3.39 25.79
CA ALA A 208 -1.41 -3.23 27.08
C ALA A 208 -1.07 -1.76 27.38
N VAL A 209 -0.54 -1.02 26.39
CA VAL A 209 -0.24 0.41 26.51
C VAL A 209 -1.52 1.24 26.70
N LEU A 210 -2.59 0.93 25.96
CA LEU A 210 -3.88 1.63 26.10
C LEU A 210 -4.52 1.33 27.46
N ALA A 211 -4.49 0.08 27.93
CA ALA A 211 -5.00 -0.33 29.23
C ALA A 211 -4.25 0.36 30.37
N TYR A 212 -2.91 0.47 30.27
CA TYR A 212 -2.10 1.23 31.22
C TYR A 212 -2.53 2.70 31.28
N ARG A 213 -2.64 3.37 30.12
CA ARG A 213 -3.10 4.77 30.07
C ARG A 213 -4.50 4.96 30.64
N LYS A 214 -5.42 4.04 30.36
CA LYS A 214 -6.79 4.09 30.90
C LYS A 214 -6.79 3.96 32.42
N ARG A 215 -5.95 3.08 32.98
CA ARG A 215 -5.79 2.92 34.43
C ARG A 215 -5.26 4.19 35.08
N GLU A 216 -4.19 4.76 34.53
CA GLU A 216 -3.57 5.98 35.01
C GLU A 216 -4.49 7.20 34.91
N ALA A 217 -5.24 7.34 33.81
CA ALA A 217 -6.27 8.37 33.68
C ALA A 217 -7.38 8.19 34.71
N GLY A 218 -7.76 6.93 35.01
CA GLY A 218 -8.75 6.60 36.03
C GLY A 218 -8.28 6.90 37.45
N GLU A 219 -7.01 6.67 37.77
CA GLU A 219 -6.41 7.03 39.07
C GLU A 219 -6.37 8.55 39.24
N ARG A 220 -5.91 9.29 38.23
CA ARG A 220 -5.92 10.76 38.25
C ARG A 220 -7.31 11.34 38.41
N ALA A 221 -8.30 10.83 37.68
CA ALA A 221 -9.68 11.30 37.80
C ALA A 221 -10.26 11.08 39.22
N LYS A 222 -9.82 10.03 39.94
CA LYS A 222 -10.19 9.80 41.33
C LYS A 222 -9.50 10.80 42.27
N GLU A 223 -8.20 11.04 42.07
CA GLU A 223 -7.43 12.04 42.83
C GLU A 223 -8.04 13.45 42.67
N GLU A 224 -8.34 13.85 41.43
CA GLU A 224 -9.03 15.12 41.12
C GLU A 224 -10.43 15.19 41.74
N ALA A 225 -11.21 14.10 41.70
CA ALA A 225 -12.54 14.06 42.31
C ALA A 225 -12.46 14.20 43.84
N ILE A 226 -11.46 13.58 44.48
CA ILE A 226 -11.20 13.74 45.91
C ILE A 226 -10.82 15.19 46.22
N ASN A 227 -9.93 15.79 45.43
CA ASN A 227 -9.52 17.18 45.60
C ASN A 227 -10.71 18.14 45.43
N ARG A 228 -11.57 17.93 44.42
CA ARG A 228 -12.82 18.70 44.24
C ARG A 228 -13.76 18.57 45.42
N LEU A 229 -14.03 17.35 45.88
CA LEU A 229 -14.91 17.13 47.04
C LEU A 229 -14.35 17.77 48.32
N ARG A 230 -13.03 17.76 48.51
CA ARG A 230 -12.37 18.45 49.64
C ARG A 230 -12.51 19.96 49.56
N MET A 231 -12.31 20.55 48.38
CA MET A 231 -12.51 21.99 48.18
C MET A 231 -13.96 22.41 48.39
N ASP A 232 -14.92 21.66 47.84
CA ASP A 232 -16.35 21.93 48.00
C ASP A 232 -16.79 21.82 49.47
N ALA A 233 -16.27 20.82 50.20
CA ALA A 233 -16.55 20.67 51.62
C ALA A 233 -15.99 21.84 52.44
N ALA A 234 -14.75 22.24 52.18
CA ALA A 234 -14.12 23.37 52.86
C ALA A 234 -14.81 24.70 52.57
N GLN A 235 -15.27 24.90 51.33
CA GLN A 235 -16.03 26.09 50.96
C GLN A 235 -17.37 26.14 51.72
N LYS A 236 -18.09 25.03 51.83
CA LYS A 236 -19.34 24.95 52.62
C LYS A 236 -19.10 25.16 54.11
N GLU A 237 -17.99 24.67 54.66
CA GLU A 237 -17.63 24.94 56.06
C GLU A 237 -17.35 26.43 56.29
N MET A 238 -16.62 27.08 55.38
CA MET A 238 -16.37 28.52 55.44
C MET A 238 -17.66 29.33 55.37
N GLU A 239 -18.60 28.96 54.49
CA GLU A 239 -19.91 29.62 54.38
C GLU A 239 -20.77 29.46 55.65
N LEU A 240 -20.69 28.31 56.33
CA LEU A 240 -21.49 28.04 57.53
C LEU A 240 -20.88 28.63 58.81
N LYS A 241 -19.57 28.53 58.98
CA LYS A 241 -18.88 28.90 60.24
C LYS A 241 -18.13 30.22 60.18
N GLY A 242 -17.87 30.77 59.00
CA GLY A 242 -17.11 32.01 58.81
C GLY A 242 -15.58 31.89 58.99
N GLU A 243 -15.09 30.74 59.48
CA GLU A 243 -13.67 30.44 59.65
C GLU A 243 -13.37 29.00 59.20
N LEU A 244 -12.23 28.79 58.53
CA LEU A 244 -11.75 27.46 58.16
C LEU A 244 -11.14 26.79 59.38
N THR A 245 -11.79 25.73 59.88
CA THR A 245 -11.34 25.03 61.08
C THR A 245 -10.01 24.28 60.88
N GLN A 246 -9.67 23.86 59.65
CA GLN A 246 -8.40 23.20 59.30
C GLN A 246 -7.99 23.53 57.85
N PRO A 247 -6.68 23.71 57.56
CA PRO A 247 -6.20 23.88 56.20
C PRO A 247 -6.44 22.60 55.39
N VAL A 248 -7.06 22.71 54.21
CA VAL A 248 -7.30 21.58 53.32
C VAL A 248 -5.98 21.11 52.75
N GLU A 249 -5.50 19.98 53.21
CA GLU A 249 -4.37 19.30 52.57
C GLU A 249 -4.87 18.66 51.27
N LEU A 250 -4.53 19.28 50.13
CA LEU A 250 -4.81 18.73 48.82
C LEU A 250 -3.88 17.54 48.56
N VAL A 251 -4.41 16.48 47.94
CA VAL A 251 -3.56 15.39 47.47
C VAL A 251 -2.76 15.92 46.29
N GLU A 252 -1.44 15.77 46.33
CA GLU A 252 -0.54 16.20 45.25
C GLU A 252 -0.95 15.50 43.94
N GLU A 253 -1.34 16.30 42.93
CA GLU A 253 -1.79 15.77 41.64
C GLU A 253 -0.61 15.12 40.91
N ARG A 254 -0.76 13.86 40.47
CA ARG A 254 0.27 13.22 39.64
C ARG A 254 0.45 13.99 38.34
N ALA A 255 1.72 14.17 37.94
CA ALA A 255 2.09 14.88 36.72
C ALA A 255 1.35 14.35 35.47
N GLU A 256 0.97 15.27 34.57
CA GLU A 256 0.31 14.91 33.31
C GLU A 256 1.20 14.00 32.47
N GLN A 257 0.63 12.88 31.99
CA GLN A 257 1.37 11.97 31.13
C GLN A 257 1.72 12.63 29.79
N PRO A 258 2.92 12.38 29.25
CA PRO A 258 3.30 12.92 27.97
C PRO A 258 2.39 12.37 26.85
N VAL A 259 1.94 13.26 25.97
CA VAL A 259 1.11 12.89 24.80
C VAL A 259 1.85 11.89 23.90
N ARG A 260 3.18 12.01 23.81
CA ARG A 260 4.07 11.18 23.00
C ARG A 260 5.22 10.64 23.84
N TYR A 261 5.50 9.36 23.67
CA TYR A 261 6.65 8.66 24.23
C TYR A 261 7.67 8.47 23.11
N ARG A 262 8.87 9.02 23.29
CA ARG A 262 9.99 8.80 22.35
C ARG A 262 10.88 7.72 22.94
N ALA A 263 11.03 6.63 22.21
CA ALA A 263 12.04 5.61 22.44
C ALA A 263 13.14 5.73 21.37
N GLU A 264 14.23 5.00 21.55
CA GLU A 264 15.35 4.97 20.60
C GLU A 264 14.91 4.50 19.21
N ALA A 265 14.13 3.42 19.15
CA ALA A 265 13.70 2.82 17.88
C ALA A 265 12.39 3.42 17.31
N ALA A 266 11.57 4.10 18.11
CA ALA A 266 10.25 4.54 17.68
C ALA A 266 9.65 5.67 18.55
N THR A 267 8.71 6.41 17.98
CA THR A 267 7.84 7.33 18.73
C THR A 267 6.42 6.77 18.80
N ALA A 268 5.90 6.61 20.01
CA ALA A 268 4.51 6.20 20.27
C ALA A 268 3.67 7.38 20.71
N GLY A 269 2.49 7.56 20.12
CA GLY A 269 1.52 8.58 20.52
C GLY A 269 0.10 8.05 20.42
N VAL A 270 -0.81 8.55 21.26
CA VAL A 270 -2.23 8.23 21.11
C VAL A 270 -2.86 9.19 20.11
N ALA A 271 -3.54 8.63 19.12
CA ALA A 271 -4.33 9.35 18.15
C ALA A 271 -5.80 8.99 18.35
N LYS A 272 -6.68 9.99 18.23
CA LYS A 272 -8.13 9.77 18.20
C LYS A 272 -8.53 9.48 16.76
N ILE A 273 -8.91 8.23 16.47
CA ILE A 273 -9.39 7.81 15.16
C ILE A 273 -10.90 7.94 15.16
N PRO A 274 -11.49 8.74 14.25
CA PRO A 274 -12.94 8.82 14.15
C PRO A 274 -13.48 7.51 13.56
N LYS A 275 -14.34 6.85 14.34
CA LYS A 275 -15.13 5.68 13.96
C LYS A 275 -16.57 6.11 13.73
N TRP A 276 -17.27 5.36 12.90
CA TRP A 276 -18.65 5.65 12.59
C TRP A 276 -19.46 4.36 12.35
N GLU A 277 -20.75 4.45 12.61
CA GLU A 277 -21.73 3.38 12.39
C GLU A 277 -23.04 3.98 11.88
N LEU A 278 -23.65 3.33 10.90
CA LEU A 278 -24.95 3.72 10.38
C LEU A 278 -26.04 3.24 11.34
N ILE A 279 -26.74 4.17 11.99
CA ILE A 279 -27.91 3.87 12.84
C ILE A 279 -29.16 3.78 11.98
N ASP A 280 -29.39 4.78 11.13
CA ASP A 280 -30.64 4.91 10.37
C ASP A 280 -30.37 5.38 8.94
N PHE A 281 -30.65 4.50 7.99
CA PHE A 281 -30.49 4.79 6.56
C PHE A 281 -31.52 5.79 6.03
N ALA A 282 -32.70 5.91 6.65
CA ALA A 282 -33.74 6.82 6.19
C ALA A 282 -33.36 8.29 6.43
N LEU A 283 -32.67 8.55 7.55
CA LEU A 283 -32.17 9.88 7.92
C LEU A 283 -30.90 10.28 7.16
N LEU A 284 -30.21 9.33 6.52
CA LEU A 284 -28.99 9.60 5.78
C LEU A 284 -29.28 10.58 4.62
N PRO A 285 -28.49 11.65 4.42
CA PRO A 285 -28.67 12.55 3.27
C PRO A 285 -28.54 11.81 1.93
N ASP A 286 -29.35 12.17 0.93
CA ASP A 286 -29.39 11.46 -0.36
C ASP A 286 -28.03 11.38 -1.08
N ARG A 287 -27.16 12.39 -0.87
CA ARG A 287 -25.78 12.39 -1.38
C ARG A 287 -24.98 11.16 -0.90
N PHE A 288 -25.23 10.67 0.30
CA PHE A 288 -24.55 9.51 0.89
C PHE A 288 -25.31 8.19 0.69
N LYS A 289 -26.55 8.22 0.18
CA LYS A 289 -27.32 6.99 -0.10
C LYS A 289 -26.80 6.23 -1.31
N MET A 290 -26.33 6.95 -2.33
CA MET A 290 -25.75 6.36 -3.55
C MET A 290 -24.26 6.03 -3.38
N GLU A 291 -23.60 6.82 -2.54
CA GLU A 291 -22.17 6.81 -2.35
C GLU A 291 -21.81 5.86 -1.19
N ASN A 292 -21.45 4.63 -1.57
CA ASN A 292 -20.95 3.52 -0.73
C ASN A 292 -20.14 4.00 0.51
N ALA A 293 -20.18 3.26 1.61
CA ALA A 293 -19.58 3.50 2.94
C ALA A 293 -18.21 4.23 2.96
N THR A 294 -17.43 4.08 1.90
CA THR A 294 -16.20 4.82 1.62
C THR A 294 -16.34 6.36 1.71
N LEU A 295 -17.44 6.94 1.23
CA LEU A 295 -17.63 8.40 1.18
C LEU A 295 -18.02 8.97 2.53
N ILE A 296 -18.88 8.29 3.28
CA ILE A 296 -19.10 8.56 4.72
C ILE A 296 -17.76 8.51 5.45
N GLY A 297 -16.96 7.46 5.25
CA GLY A 297 -15.64 7.33 5.87
C GLY A 297 -14.64 8.41 5.45
N LYS A 298 -14.76 9.00 4.25
CA LYS A 298 -13.94 10.16 3.84
C LYS A 298 -14.38 11.43 4.55
N VAL A 299 -15.69 11.70 4.61
CA VAL A 299 -16.25 12.90 5.24
C VAL A 299 -16.02 12.89 6.76
N VAL A 300 -16.17 11.74 7.41
CA VAL A 300 -15.86 11.56 8.84
C VAL A 300 -14.36 11.82 9.11
N ARG A 301 -13.47 11.33 8.24
CA ARG A 301 -12.02 11.61 8.35
C ARG A 301 -11.65 13.06 8.04
N ALA A 302 -12.46 13.75 7.24
CA ALA A 302 -12.29 15.18 6.96
C ALA A 302 -12.71 16.07 8.14
N GLY A 303 -13.34 15.52 9.18
CA GLY A 303 -13.67 16.21 10.42
C GLY A 303 -15.14 16.55 10.61
N GLU A 304 -16.03 16.10 9.71
CA GLU A 304 -17.48 16.25 9.91
C GLU A 304 -17.90 15.43 11.13
N ARG A 305 -18.50 16.08 12.13
CA ARG A 305 -18.85 15.45 13.42
C ARG A 305 -20.27 14.92 13.48
N GLU A 306 -21.16 15.43 12.64
CA GLU A 306 -22.58 15.10 12.66
C GLU A 306 -23.05 14.82 11.23
N ILE A 307 -23.44 13.58 10.98
CA ILE A 307 -24.09 13.18 9.74
C ILE A 307 -25.42 12.54 10.14
N PRO A 308 -26.58 13.06 9.69
CA PRO A 308 -27.86 12.47 10.01
C PRO A 308 -27.89 10.97 9.70
N GLY A 309 -28.38 10.16 10.66
CA GLY A 309 -28.40 8.70 10.53
C GLY A 309 -27.09 7.98 10.85
N VAL A 310 -26.00 8.68 11.12
CA VAL A 310 -24.68 8.09 11.41
C VAL A 310 -24.19 8.50 12.80
N ARG A 311 -23.82 7.52 13.62
CA ARG A 311 -23.13 7.76 14.90
C ARG A 311 -21.64 7.89 14.63
N ILE A 312 -21.03 8.98 15.07
CA ILE A 312 -19.58 9.19 14.97
C ILE A 312 -19.01 9.26 16.39
N TRP A 313 -17.95 8.52 16.67
CA TRP A 313 -17.23 8.58 17.94
C TRP A 313 -15.72 8.54 17.72
N LEU A 314 -14.98 9.06 18.69
CA LEU A 314 -13.52 9.03 18.67
C LEU A 314 -13.05 7.81 19.46
N GLU A 315 -12.36 6.90 18.80
CA GLU A 315 -11.67 5.79 19.46
C GLU A 315 -10.19 6.14 19.62
N GLU A 316 -9.66 5.93 20.82
CA GLU A 316 -8.23 6.10 21.06
C GLU A 316 -7.48 4.92 20.46
N SER A 317 -6.47 5.22 19.64
CA SER A 317 -5.61 4.22 19.03
C SER A 317 -4.16 4.63 19.19
N LEU A 318 -3.30 3.65 19.51
CA LEU A 318 -1.87 3.87 19.60
C LEU A 318 -1.28 3.96 18.19
N ARG A 319 -0.65 5.08 17.85
CA ARG A 319 0.13 5.26 16.63
C ARG A 319 1.61 5.18 16.97
N VAL A 320 2.29 4.21 16.38
CA VAL A 320 3.75 4.05 16.46
C VAL A 320 4.35 4.51 15.13
N THR A 321 5.32 5.41 15.20
CA THR A 321 6.06 5.90 14.04
C THR A 321 7.52 5.53 14.22
N THR A 322 8.05 4.70 13.33
CA THR A 322 9.48 4.42 13.26
C THR A 322 10.16 5.53 12.44
N PRO A 323 11.37 5.97 12.82
CA PRO A 323 12.16 6.84 11.95
C PRO A 323 12.40 6.07 10.66
N GLN A 324 11.91 6.62 9.55
CA GLN A 324 12.12 6.06 8.23
C GLN A 324 13.62 6.21 7.98
N GLY A 325 14.39 5.11 8.10
CA GLY A 325 15.82 5.14 7.79
C GLY A 325 15.98 5.70 6.39
N ASP A 326 16.83 6.72 6.22
CA ASP A 326 17.13 7.33 4.92
C ASP A 326 17.43 6.20 3.92
N LYS A 327 16.49 5.98 3.00
CA LYS A 327 16.56 4.92 1.98
C LYS A 327 17.32 5.41 0.76
#